data_AF-L1MJI3-F1
#
_entry.id   AF-L1MJI3-F1
#
_cell.length_a   1.000
_cell.length_b   1.000
_cell.length_c   1.000
_cell.angle_alpha   90.00
_cell.angle_beta   90.00
_cell.angle_gamma   90.00
#
_symmetry.space_group_name_H-M   'P 1'
#
loop_
_entity.id
_entity.type
_entity.pdbx_description
1 polymer ?
#
loop_
_entity_poly.entity_id
_entity_poly.type
_entity_poly.pdbx_seq_one_letter_code
_entity_poly.pdbx_strand_id
1 'polypeptide(L)'
;MAQVERLTQRKIKILAGDRGYRGKKEINGTQILITDVPKSSDSRYQKRKKYKLFCKRAGIEPIIGHLKSDHRLGRNFYKGMTEML
;
A
#
# COMPACT_ATOMS: atom_id res chain seq x y z
N MET A 1 1.77 2.18 -11.78
CA MET A 1 0.51 2.86 -11.41
C MET A 1 -0.57 2.71 -12.49
N ALA A 2 -0.20 2.60 -13.77
CA ALA A 2 -1.13 2.41 -14.90
C ALA A 2 -2.23 1.36 -14.66
N GLN A 3 -1.90 0.16 -14.16
CA GLN A 3 -2.91 -0.88 -13.88
C GLN A 3 -3.98 -0.44 -12.87
N VAL A 4 -3.59 0.26 -11.81
CA VAL A 4 -4.51 0.71 -10.76
C VAL A 4 -5.41 1.81 -11.28
N GLU A 5 -4.86 2.75 -12.05
CA GLU A 5 -5.63 3.80 -12.71
C GLU A 5 -6.63 3.20 -13.71
N ARG A 6 -6.22 2.18 -14.48
CA ARG A 6 -7.12 1.45 -15.39
C ARG A 6 -8.28 0.76 -14.67
N LEU A 7 -7.99 0.06 -13.57
CA LEU A 7 -8.99 -0.72 -12.83
C LEU A 7 -9.95 0.15 -11.99
N THR A 8 -9.45 1.25 -11.44
CA THR A 8 -10.22 2.07 -10.48
C THR A 8 -10.68 3.40 -11.05
N GLN A 9 -10.18 3.79 -12.24
CA GLN A 9 -10.36 5.11 -12.86
C GLN A 9 -9.99 6.27 -11.93
N ARG A 10 -9.11 6.02 -10.95
CA ARG A 10 -8.75 6.96 -9.89
C ARG A 10 -7.25 7.00 -9.71
N LYS A 11 -6.74 8.22 -9.50
CA LYS A 11 -5.36 8.44 -9.10
C LYS A 11 -5.23 8.35 -7.58
N ILE A 12 -4.48 7.37 -7.11
CA ILE A 12 -4.19 7.22 -5.68
C ILE A 12 -3.21 8.31 -5.28
N LYS A 13 -3.52 9.06 -4.22
CA LYS A 13 -2.61 10.08 -3.65
C LYS A 13 -1.77 9.56 -2.50
N ILE A 14 -2.35 8.65 -1.72
CA ILE A 14 -1.77 8.14 -0.47
C ILE A 14 -1.92 6.62 -0.44
N LEU A 15 -0.82 5.94 -0.15
CA LEU A 15 -0.73 4.48 -0.03
C LEU A 15 -0.17 4.11 1.34
N ALA A 16 -0.66 3.04 1.94
CA ALA A 16 -0.14 2.52 3.21
C ALA A 16 0.91 1.44 2.96
N GLY A 17 2.14 1.68 3.39
CA GLY A 17 3.25 0.74 3.35
C GLY A 17 3.47 0.04 4.69
N ASP A 18 4.09 -1.14 4.62
CA ASP A 18 4.36 -1.97 5.79
C ASP A 18 5.58 -1.45 6.57
N ARG A 19 5.61 -1.73 7.87
CA ARG A 19 6.70 -1.30 8.75
C ARG A 19 8.02 -1.90 8.26
N GLY A 20 9.06 -1.08 8.17
CA GLY A 20 10.38 -1.52 7.73
C GLY A 20 10.58 -1.51 6.20
N TYR A 21 9.59 -1.07 5.42
CA TYR A 21 9.78 -0.81 3.99
C TYR A 21 10.88 0.24 3.76
N ARG A 22 11.97 -0.13 3.08
CA ARG A 22 13.13 0.74 2.81
C ARG A 22 13.11 1.39 1.42
N GLY A 23 12.06 1.16 0.62
CA GLY A 23 11.97 1.64 -0.75
C GLY A 23 11.62 3.13 -0.86
N LYS A 24 11.27 3.57 -2.08
CA LYS A 24 10.91 4.96 -2.36
C LYS A 24 9.67 5.37 -1.54
N LYS A 25 9.70 6.55 -0.93
CA LYS A 25 8.59 7.11 -0.16
C LYS A 25 7.53 7.81 -1.02
N GLU A 26 7.87 8.11 -2.27
CA GLU A 26 6.94 8.69 -3.24
C GLU A 26 7.20 8.11 -4.63
N ILE A 27 6.13 7.84 -5.37
CA ILE A 27 6.18 7.34 -6.74
C ILE A 27 5.11 8.07 -7.55
N ASN A 28 5.50 8.79 -8.60
CA ASN A 28 4.57 9.49 -9.52
C ASN A 28 3.54 10.39 -8.82
N GLY A 29 3.95 11.09 -7.75
CA GLY A 29 3.08 11.94 -6.93
C GLY A 29 2.17 11.19 -5.93
N THR A 30 2.35 9.88 -5.80
CA THR A 30 1.68 9.05 -4.79
C THR A 30 2.60 8.86 -3.60
N GLN A 31 2.17 9.32 -2.42
CA GLN A 31 2.94 9.19 -1.19
C GLN A 31 2.70 7.85 -0.52
N ILE A 32 3.77 7.18 -0.14
CA ILE A 32 3.75 5.92 0.60
C ILE A 32 3.96 6.25 2.07
N LEU A 33 2.87 6.23 2.83
CA LEU A 33 2.88 6.36 4.28
C LEU A 33 3.29 5.03 4.90
N ILE A 34 4.42 5.02 5.60
CA ILE A 34 4.87 3.88 6.38
C ILE A 34 4.42 4.08 7.83
N THR A 35 4.05 3.00 8.51
CA THR A 35 3.82 3.03 9.96
C THR A 35 5.11 3.42 10.67
N ASP A 36 5.17 4.67 11.10
CA ASP A 36 6.22 5.17 11.99
C ASP A 36 5.58 5.62 13.30
N VAL A 37 6.41 5.88 14.31
CA VAL A 37 5.96 6.38 15.61
C VAL A 37 5.09 7.63 15.38
N PRO A 38 3.88 7.70 15.98
CA PRO A 38 3.01 8.85 15.82
C PRO A 38 3.75 10.13 16.19
N LYS A 39 3.76 11.11 15.28
CA LYS A 39 4.43 12.38 15.56
C LYS A 39 3.68 13.10 16.68
N SER A 40 4.41 13.72 17.60
CA SER A 40 3.83 14.56 18.66
C SER A 40 3.00 15.71 18.07
N SER A 41 3.38 16.19 16.89
CA SER A 41 2.69 17.24 16.13
C SER A 41 1.35 16.81 15.50
N ASP A 42 1.04 15.51 15.43
CA ASP A 42 -0.23 15.07 14.84
C ASP A 42 -1.40 15.33 15.80
N SER A 43 -2.48 15.93 15.29
CA SER A 43 -3.72 16.06 16.04
C SER A 43 -4.37 14.70 16.32
N ARG A 44 -5.26 14.64 17.33
CA ARG A 44 -6.03 13.42 17.64
C ARG A 44 -6.75 12.87 16.39
N TYR A 45 -7.29 13.75 15.56
CA TYR A 45 -7.98 13.36 14.33
C TYR A 45 -7.02 12.72 13.32
N GLN A 46 -5.85 13.33 13.11
CA GLN A 46 -4.83 12.83 12.19
C GLN A 46 -4.31 11.45 12.63
N LYS A 47 -4.05 11.26 13.94
CA LYS A 47 -3.67 9.97 14.53
C LYS A 47 -4.73 8.90 14.26
N ARG A 48 -6.01 9.21 14.49
CA ARG A 48 -7.13 8.28 14.21
C ARG A 48 -7.25 7.93 12.73
N LYS A 49 -7.07 8.91 11.83
CA LYS A 49 -7.12 8.70 10.37
C LYS A 49 -5.99 7.78 9.90
N LYS A 50 -4.75 8.00 10.37
CA LYS A 50 -3.60 7.13 10.10
C LYS A 50 -3.82 5.72 10.66
N TYR A 51 -4.27 5.60 11.90
CA TYR A 51 -4.58 4.30 12.52
C TYR A 51 -5.58 3.49 11.69
N LYS A 52 -6.71 4.08 11.32
CA LYS A 52 -7.72 3.41 10.47
C LYS A 52 -7.16 2.95 9.12
N LEU A 53 -6.28 3.74 8.52
CA LEU A 53 -5.63 3.38 7.25
C LEU A 53 -4.74 2.14 7.42
N PHE A 54 -3.92 2.10 8.47
CA PHE A 54 -3.02 0.98 8.71
C PHE A 54 -3.71 -0.28 9.22
N CYS A 55 -4.79 -0.18 10.01
CA CYS A 55 -5.60 -1.34 10.37
C CYS A 55 -6.19 -2.04 9.14
N LYS A 56 -6.67 -1.27 8.15
CA LYS A 56 -7.14 -1.84 6.88
C LYS A 56 -6.03 -2.59 6.14
N ARG A 57 -4.81 -2.03 6.12
CA ARG A 57 -3.65 -2.68 5.50
C ARG A 57 -3.28 -3.99 6.19
N ALA A 58 -3.25 -3.99 7.52
CA ALA A 58 -2.95 -5.16 8.34
C ALA A 58 -3.98 -6.29 8.17
N GLY A 59 -5.25 -5.98 7.88
CA GLY A 59 -6.26 -7.01 7.58
C GLY A 59 -6.08 -7.69 6.21
N ILE A 60 -5.49 -6.99 5.24
CA ILE A 60 -5.29 -7.49 3.87
C ILE A 60 -3.99 -8.32 3.77
N GLU A 61 -2.98 -7.98 4.54
CA GLU A 61 -1.65 -8.60 4.47
C GLU A 61 -1.65 -10.11 4.73
N PRO A 62 -2.33 -10.66 5.76
CA PRO A 62 -2.41 -12.09 5.98
C PRO A 62 -3.01 -12.83 4.80
N ILE A 63 -4.05 -12.26 4.17
CA ILE A 63 -4.71 -12.85 3.00
C ILE A 63 -3.72 -12.90 1.82
N ILE A 64 -3.03 -11.79 1.54
CA ILE A 64 -1.98 -11.75 0.50
C ILE A 64 -0.86 -12.75 0.81
N GLY A 65 -0.47 -12.88 2.08
CA GLY A 65 0.54 -13.83 2.54
C GLY A 65 0.13 -15.28 2.27
N HIS A 66 -1.05 -15.69 2.72
CA HIS A 66 -1.61 -17.03 2.49
C HIS A 66 -1.70 -17.34 1.00
N LEU A 67 -2.22 -16.39 0.20
CA LEU A 67 -2.31 -16.53 -1.26
C LEU A 67 -0.94 -16.72 -1.95
N LYS A 68 0.15 -16.20 -1.38
CA LYS A 68 1.51 -16.36 -1.89
C LYS A 68 2.18 -17.65 -1.41
N SER A 69 1.97 -18.02 -0.15
CA SER A 69 2.61 -19.18 0.48
C SER A 69 2.07 -20.51 -0.07
N ASP A 70 0.76 -20.63 -0.29
CA ASP A 70 0.13 -21.89 -0.74
C ASP A 70 0.22 -22.14 -2.26
N HIS A 71 1.21 -21.55 -2.93
CA HIS A 71 1.63 -21.84 -4.31
C HIS A 71 0.58 -21.68 -5.44
N ARG A 72 -0.54 -20.96 -5.24
CA ARG A 72 -1.55 -20.74 -6.32
C ARG A 72 -1.38 -19.44 -7.10
N LEU A 73 -0.45 -18.57 -6.67
CA LEU A 73 -0.07 -17.35 -7.37
C LEU A 73 1.47 -17.30 -7.51
N GLY A 74 2.02 -18.14 -8.40
CA GLY A 74 3.45 -18.17 -8.75
C GLY A 74 3.99 -16.84 -9.31
N ARG A 75 3.10 -15.89 -9.62
CA ARG A 75 3.40 -14.47 -9.89
C ARG A 75 2.40 -13.61 -9.12
N ASN A 76 2.89 -12.61 -8.40
CA ASN A 76 2.05 -11.57 -7.82
C ASN A 76 1.42 -10.78 -8.99
N PHE A 77 0.15 -11.00 -9.33
CA PHE A 77 -0.57 -10.28 -10.41
C PHE A 77 -0.62 -8.75 -10.20
N TYR A 78 -0.30 -8.28 -8.99
CA TYR A 78 -0.15 -6.85 -8.67
C TYR A 78 1.27 -6.32 -8.90
N LYS A 79 2.25 -7.19 -9.15
CA LYS A 79 3.58 -6.81 -9.67
C LYS A 79 3.39 -6.65 -11.18
N GLY A 80 3.02 -5.43 -11.56
CA GLY A 80 2.35 -5.11 -12.83
C GLY A 80 2.89 -5.85 -14.05
N MET A 81 1.98 -6.21 -14.94
CA MET A 81 2.35 -6.45 -16.34
C MET A 81 3.07 -5.20 -16.83
N THR A 82 4.35 -5.35 -17.15
CA THR A 82 5.04 -4.42 -18.03
C THR A 82 4.32 -4.55 -19.36
N GLU A 83 3.59 -3.52 -19.79
CA GLU A 83 3.18 -3.41 -21.18
C GLU A 83 4.46 -3.50 -22.02
N MET A 84 4.70 -4.66 -22.62
CA MET A 84 5.39 -4.73 -23.90
C MET A 84 4.31 -4.56 -24.96
N LEU A 85 4.10 -3.29 -25.35
CA LEU A 85 3.91 -2.78 -26.71
C LEU A 85 3.58 -1.29 -26.63
#